data_AF-A0A7X0MI90-F1
#
_entry.id   AF-A0A7X0MI90-F1
#
_cell.length_a   1.000
_cell.length_b   1.000
_cell.length_c   1.000
_cell.angle_alpha   90.00
_cell.angle_beta   90.00
_cell.angle_gamma   90.00
#
_symmetry.space_group_name_H-M   'P 1'
#
loop_
_entity.id
_entity.type
_entity.pdbx_description
1 polymer ?
#
loop_
_entity_poly.entity_id
_entity_poly.type
_entity_poly.pdbx_seq_one_letter_code
_entity_poly.pdbx_strand_id
1 'polypeptide(L)' 'MPQPIILASLGTPEILVILVVVLLLFGGKKIPELMKGLGQGMKEFKDGQKGNE' A
#
# COMPACT_ATOMS: atom_id res chain seq x y z
N MET A 1 28.85 -18.92 -18.16
CA MET A 1 27.42 -19.23 -18.28
C MET A 1 26.66 -18.22 -17.42
N PRO A 2 25.88 -17.29 -17.99
CA PRO A 2 25.08 -16.37 -17.18
C PRO A 2 24.01 -17.18 -16.45
N GLN A 3 23.90 -16.98 -15.14
CA GLN A 3 22.86 -17.61 -14.33
C GLN A 3 21.49 -17.02 -14.70
N PRO A 4 20.40 -17.82 -14.75
CA PRO A 4 19.08 -17.30 -15.02
C PRO A 4 18.55 -16.59 -13.76
N ILE A 5 18.84 -15.28 -13.68
CA ILE A 5 18.22 -14.31 -12.75
C ILE A 5 16.73 -14.12 -13.11
N ILE A 6 16.01 -15.16 -13.51
CA ILE A 6 14.59 -15.07 -13.90
C ILE A 6 13.72 -15.90 -12.95
N LEU A 7 14.27 -16.95 -12.34
CA LEU A 7 13.54 -17.79 -11.39
C LEU A 7 13.71 -17.36 -9.92
N ALA A 8 14.83 -16.72 -9.56
CA ALA A 8 15.04 -16.12 -8.23
C ALA A 8 14.45 -14.70 -8.10
N SER A 9 13.81 -14.21 -9.17
CA SER A 9 13.45 -12.81 -9.35
C SER A 9 11.96 -12.52 -9.19
N LEU A 10 11.13 -13.56 -9.02
CA LEU A 10 9.78 -13.45 -8.45
C LEU A 10 9.84 -13.19 -6.92
N GLY A 11 10.82 -12.41 -6.51
CA GLY A 11 11.07 -11.99 -5.14
C GLY A 11 10.99 -10.48 -5.05
N THR A 12 11.25 -9.99 -3.85
CA THR A 12 11.33 -8.58 -3.41
C THR A 12 11.66 -7.51 -4.47
N PRO A 13 12.60 -7.70 -5.43
CA PRO A 13 12.83 -6.73 -6.51
C PRO A 13 11.59 -6.34 -7.34
N GLU A 14 10.72 -7.28 -7.72
CA GLU A 14 9.57 -6.96 -8.59
C GLU A 14 8.51 -6.13 -7.84
N ILE A 15 8.27 -6.47 -6.58
CA ILE A 15 7.43 -5.70 -5.66
C ILE A 15 8.02 -4.29 -5.46
N LEU A 16 9.34 -4.17 -5.32
CA LEU A 16 10.01 -2.87 -5.16
C LEU A 16 9.82 -1.98 -6.39
N VAL A 17 9.95 -2.54 -7.60
CA VAL A 17 9.72 -1.82 -8.85
C VAL A 17 8.27 -1.34 -8.94
N ILE A 18 7.29 -2.20 -8.64
CA ILE A 18 5.87 -1.82 -8.61
C ILE A 18 5.65 -0.70 -7.59
N LEU A 19 6.22 -0.82 -6.39
CA LEU A 19 6.09 0.17 -5.33
C LEU A 19 6.64 1.54 -5.77
N VAL A 20 7.80 1.55 -6.45
CA VAL A 20 8.41 2.77 -7.01
C VAL A 20 7.51 3.39 -8.08
N VAL A 21 6.96 2.59 -8.99
CA VAL A 21 6.04 3.09 -10.03
C VAL A 21 4.79 3.71 -9.40
N VAL A 22 4.17 3.03 -8.44
CA VAL A 22 3.01 3.55 -7.70
C VAL A 22 3.38 4.83 -6.94
N LEU A 23 4.56 4.88 -6.32
CA LEU A 23 5.08 6.06 -5.65
C LEU A 23 5.32 7.24 -6.60
N LEU A 24 5.75 7.00 -7.84
CA LEU A 24 5.92 8.05 -8.84
C LEU A 24 4.58 8.57 -9.36
N LEU A 25 3.60 7.68 -9.58
CA LEU A 25 2.27 8.05 -10.09
C LEU A 25 1.43 8.79 -9.04
N PHE A 26 1.40 8.29 -7.81
CA PHE A 26 0.58 8.85 -6.73
C PHE A 26 1.37 9.81 -5.84
N GLY A 27 2.69 9.73 -5.81
CA GLY A 27 3.52 10.48 -4.85
C GLY A 27 3.52 9.82 -3.46
N GLY A 28 4.66 9.88 -2.77
CA GLY A 28 4.81 9.28 -1.43
C GLY A 28 3.92 9.85 -0.33
N LYS A 29 3.25 10.97 -0.59
CA LYS A 29 2.34 11.62 0.36
C LYS A 29 0.87 11.22 0.17
N LYS A 30 0.44 10.81 -1.03
CA LYS A 30 -0.98 10.46 -1.27
C LYS A 30 -1.38 9.14 -0.62
N ILE A 31 -0.51 8.13 -0.62
CA ILE A 31 -0.84 6.85 0.02
C ILE A 31 -1.09 7.03 1.53
N PRO A 32 -0.21 7.72 2.30
CA PRO A 32 -0.48 8.02 3.72
C PRO A 32 -1.73 8.87 3.96
N GLU A 33 -2.01 9.84 3.08
CA GLU A 33 -3.18 10.71 3.18
C GLU A 33 -4.49 9.92 2.97
N LEU A 34 -4.52 9.05 1.95
CA LEU A 34 -5.64 8.13 1.71
C LEU A 34 -5.82 7.14 2.86
N MET A 35 -4.74 6.58 3.39
CA MET A 35 -4.80 5.67 4.56
C MET A 35 -5.31 6.39 5.81
N LYS A 36 -4.92 7.65 6.04
CA LYS A 36 -5.45 8.45 7.15
C LYS A 36 -6.94 8.73 6.99
N GLY A 37 -7.38 9.14 5.81
CA GLY A 37 -8.79 9.39 5.51
C GLY A 37 -9.65 8.12 5.64
N LEU A 38 -9.18 7.00 5.08
CA LEU A 38 -9.82 5.70 5.22
C LEU A 38 -9.85 5.24 6.69
N GLY A 39 -8.76 5.41 7.43
CA GLY A 39 -8.67 5.04 8.84
C GLY A 39 -9.61 5.86 9.72
N GLN A 40 -9.75 7.16 9.47
CA GLN A 40 -10.72 8.01 10.14
C GLN A 40 -12.15 7.59 9.79
N GLY A 41 -12.48 7.42 8.51
CA GLY A 41 -13.81 6.96 8.10
C GLY A 41 -14.18 5.60 8.70
N MET A 42 -13.23 4.66 8.76
CA MET A 42 -13.45 3.35 9.36
C MET A 42 -13.60 3.42 10.89
N LYS A 43 -12.91 4.36 11.55
CA LYS A 43 -13.09 4.64 12.98
C LYS A 43 -14.49 5.18 13.27
N GLU A 44 -14.91 6.23 12.56
CA GLU A 44 -16.25 6.82 12.70
C GLU A 44 -17.35 5.80 12.39
N PHE A 45 -17.16 4.99 11.34
CA PHE A 45 -18.09 3.89 11.00
C PHE A 45 -18.21 2.86 12.13
N LYS A 46 -17.08 2.47 12.73
CA LYS A 46 -17.05 1.51 13.84
C LYS A 46 -17.63 2.10 15.13
N ASP A 47 -17.44 3.40 15.37
CA ASP A 47 -17.97 4.09 16.54
C ASP A 47 -19.49 4.22 16.47
N GLY A 48 -20.02 4.66 15.32
CA GLY A 48 -21.47 4.71 15.06
C GLY A 48 -22.14 3.33 15.07
N GLN A 49 -21.43 2.28 14.61
CA GLN A 49 -21.94 0.90 14.68
C GLN A 49 -21.92 0.34 16.11
N LYS A 50 -21.02 0.81 16.97
CA LYS A 50 -20.92 0.34 18.36
C LYS A 50 -21.99 0.89 19.28
N GLY A 51 -22.82 1.85 18.83
CA GLY A 51 -24.02 2.29 19.54
C GLY A 51 -23.76 2.56 21.01
N ASN A 52 -22.68 3.29 21.32
CA ASN A 52 -22.31 3.57 22.70
C ASN A 52 -23.11 4.76 23.23
N GLU A 53 -24.41 4.51 23.41
CA GLU A 53 -25.22 5.08 24.49
C GLU A 53 -25.16 4.15 25.71
#